data_AF-A0A6N7H1A1-F1
#
_entry.id   AF-A0A6N7H1A1-F1
#
_cell.length_a   1.000
_cell.length_b   1.000
_cell.length_c   1.000
_cell.angle_alpha   90.00
_cell.angle_beta   90.00
_cell.angle_gamma   90.00
#
_symmetry.space_group_name_H-M   'P 1'
#
loop_
_entity.id
_entity.type
_entity.pdbx_description
1 polymer ?
#
loop_
_entity_poly.entity_id
_entity_poly.type
_entity_poly.pdbx_seq_one_letter_code
_entity_poly.pdbx_strand_id
1 'polypeptide(L)'
;MIDFVPNEKVQMVELHRLHMLRPQIIKSLHNLLADFPDWQIEVFVLSPEENTVIDPESGLILRRDGIIDALDREELPQKYRFVYEGSRRPPKDFKLY
;
A
#
# COMPACT_ATOMS: atom_id res chain seq x y z
N MET A 1 -9.09 -9.74 13.31
CA MET A 1 -9.32 -8.52 14.10
C MET A 1 -8.49 -7.45 13.44
N ILE A 2 -9.11 -6.37 12.96
CA ILE A 2 -8.37 -5.18 12.53
C ILE A 2 -8.09 -4.45 13.83
N ASP A 3 -6.84 -4.45 14.27
CA ASP A 3 -6.44 -3.70 15.45
C ASP A 3 -6.49 -2.23 15.09
N PHE A 4 -7.56 -1.56 15.51
CA PHE A 4 -7.65 -0.11 15.49
C PHE A 4 -6.66 0.42 16.53
N VAL A 5 -5.60 1.08 16.07
CA VAL A 5 -4.69 1.79 16.95
C VAL A 5 -5.33 3.15 17.28
N PRO A 6 -5.70 3.43 18.54
CA PRO A 6 -6.27 4.72 18.89
C PRO A 6 -5.27 5.85 18.57
N ASN A 7 -5.75 6.92 17.91
CA ASN A 7 -4.95 8.07 17.45
C ASN A 7 -3.98 7.81 16.28
N GLU A 8 -4.20 6.76 15.48
CA GLU A 8 -3.44 6.55 14.24
C GLU A 8 -3.64 7.72 13.26
N LYS A 9 -2.55 8.35 12.84
CA LYS A 9 -2.51 9.40 11.81
C LYS A 9 -2.32 8.75 10.46
N VAL A 10 -3.10 9.22 9.48
CA VAL A 10 -3.06 8.69 8.12
C VAL A 10 -2.45 9.71 7.18
N GLN A 11 -1.41 9.30 6.45
CA GLN A 11 -0.91 10.03 5.30
C GLN A 11 -1.28 9.30 4.02
N MET A 12 -2.11 9.91 3.19
CA MET A 12 -2.42 9.40 1.86
C MET A 12 -1.29 9.77 0.90
N VAL A 13 -0.85 8.80 0.09
CA VAL A 13 0.14 8.97 -0.97
C VAL A 13 -0.42 8.36 -2.25
N GLU A 14 -0.58 9.19 -3.27
CA GLU A 14 -1.00 8.76 -4.60
C GLU A 14 0.21 8.48 -5.49
N LEU A 15 0.25 7.28 -6.08
CA LEU A 15 1.23 6.90 -7.08
C LEU A 15 0.59 7.01 -8.46
N HIS A 16 1.08 7.94 -9.29
CA HIS A 16 0.58 8.17 -10.64
C HIS A 16 1.27 7.31 -11.72
N ARG A 17 2.20 6.44 -11.32
CA ARG A 17 3.02 5.62 -12.21
C ARG A 17 3.27 4.24 -11.61
N LEU A 18 2.95 3.16 -12.33
CA LEU A 18 3.09 1.78 -11.82
C LEU A 18 4.51 1.40 -11.42
N HIS A 19 5.55 1.98 -12.05
CA HIS A 19 6.93 1.72 -11.67
C HIS A 19 7.29 2.23 -10.26
N MET A 20 6.45 3.06 -9.65
CA MET A 20 6.62 3.51 -8.26
C MET A 20 6.28 2.42 -7.24
N LEU A 21 5.61 1.33 -7.65
CA LEU A 21 5.38 0.14 -6.84
C LEU A 21 6.65 -0.73 -6.65
N ARG A 22 7.78 -0.34 -7.24
CA ARG A 22 9.01 -1.12 -7.09
C ARG A 22 9.36 -1.32 -5.61
N PRO A 23 9.78 -2.52 -5.18
CA PRO A 23 10.00 -2.85 -3.77
C PRO A 23 10.88 -1.85 -3.01
N GLN A 24 11.91 -1.31 -3.64
CA GLN A 24 12.80 -0.32 -3.02
C GLN A 24 12.11 1.00 -2.67
N ILE A 25 11.10 1.43 -3.44
CA ILE A 25 10.35 2.66 -3.17
C ILE A 25 9.42 2.41 -1.99
N ILE A 26 8.65 1.32 -2.03
CA ILE A 26 7.75 0.94 -0.94
C ILE A 26 8.52 0.70 0.37
N LYS A 27 9.68 0.05 0.31
CA LYS A 27 10.56 -0.13 1.46
C LYS A 27 11.08 1.20 2.01
N SER A 28 11.39 2.17 1.14
CA SER A 28 11.83 3.50 1.58
C SER A 28 10.71 4.23 2.31
N LEU A 29 9.47 4.18 1.81
CA LEU A 29 8.30 4.75 2.50
C LEU A 29 8.04 4.07 3.84
N HIS A 30 8.09 2.73 3.87
CA HIS A 30 7.89 1.95 5.10
C HIS A 30 8.95 2.29 6.17
N ASN A 31 10.21 2.48 5.77
CA ASN A 31 11.29 2.85 6.69
C ASN A 31 11.10 4.23 7.34
N LEU A 32 10.38 5.17 6.69
CA LEU A 32 10.09 6.47 7.30
C LEU A 32 9.23 6.31 8.56
N LEU A 33 8.38 5.29 8.62
CA LEU A 33 7.51 5.03 9.78
C LEU A 33 8.25 4.53 11.02
N ALA A 34 9.55 4.22 10.92
CA ALA A 34 10.36 3.84 12.06
C ALA A 34 10.36 4.93 13.16
N ASP A 35 10.35 6.20 12.74
CA ASP A 35 10.40 7.37 13.64
C ASP A 35 8.99 7.88 14.01
N PHE A 36 7.93 7.35 13.39
CA PHE A 36 6.54 7.81 13.53
C PHE A 36 5.59 6.65 13.85
N PRO A 37 5.63 6.13 15.09
CA PRO A 37 4.91 4.89 15.45
C PRO A 37 3.38 5.03 15.45
N ASP A 38 2.87 6.26 15.51
CA ASP A 38 1.44 6.60 15.45
C ASP A 38 0.98 6.90 14.02
N TRP A 39 1.82 6.73 13.00
CA TRP A 39 1.48 7.00 11.61
C TRP A 39 1.33 5.73 10.78
N GLN A 40 0.43 5.81 9.81
CA GLN A 40 0.36 4.92 8.66
C GLN A 40 0.41 5.72 7.35
N ILE A 41 0.91 5.07 6.30
CA ILE A 41 0.83 5.59 4.94
C ILE A 41 -0.12 4.70 4.13
N GLU A 42 -1.15 5.31 3.55
CA GLU A 42 -2.03 4.65 2.60
C GLU A 42 -1.57 5.01 1.19
N VAL A 43 -1.12 4.00 0.45
CA VAL A 43 -0.60 4.12 -0.91
C VAL A 43 -1.70 3.73 -1.88
N PHE A 44 -2.20 4.71 -2.61
CA PHE A 44 -3.17 4.51 -3.69
C PHE A 44 -2.44 4.52 -5.02
N VAL A 45 -2.86 3.65 -5.94
CA VAL A 45 -2.28 3.60 -7.28
C VAL A 45 -3.30 4.11 -8.27
N LEU A 46 -3.14 5.37 -8.66
CA LEU A 46 -3.96 5.98 -9.69
C LEU A 46 -3.20 5.84 -11.02
N SER A 47 -3.54 4.85 -11.85
CA SER A 47 -2.80 4.66 -13.11
C SER A 47 -3.51 5.30 -14.31
N PRO A 48 -2.94 6.39 -14.86
CA PRO A 48 -3.24 6.84 -16.22
C PRO A 48 -2.30 6.23 -17.29
N GLU A 49 -1.35 5.35 -16.90
CA GLU A 49 -0.47 4.62 -17.83
C GLU A 49 -0.90 3.17 -18.01
N GLU A 50 -0.61 2.60 -19.18
CA GLU A 50 -0.85 1.19 -19.56
C GLU A 50 -2.34 0.75 -19.61
N ASN A 51 -3.29 1.69 -19.72
CA ASN A 51 -4.74 1.43 -19.81
C ASN A 51 -5.26 0.47 -18.72
N THR A 52 -4.58 0.41 -17.58
CA THR A 52 -4.95 -0.45 -16.45
C THR A 52 -5.77 0.38 -15.49
N VAL A 53 -7.04 0.04 -15.34
CA VAL A 53 -7.89 0.56 -14.27
C VAL A 53 -7.59 -0.30 -13.05
N ILE A 54 -7.19 0.33 -11.95
CA ILE A 54 -7.02 -0.33 -10.66
C ILE A 54 -8.20 0.09 -9.80
N ASP A 55 -8.78 -0.86 -9.05
CA ASP A 55 -9.82 -0.56 -8.07
C ASP A 55 -9.37 0.57 -7.13
N PRO A 56 -10.14 1.68 -6.99
CA PRO A 56 -9.81 2.75 -6.06
C PRO A 56 -9.72 2.30 -4.59
N GLU A 57 -10.31 1.15 -4.23
CA GLU A 57 -10.18 0.53 -2.91
C GLU A 57 -8.92 -0.37 -2.79
N SER A 58 -8.12 -0.51 -3.85
CA SER A 58 -6.91 -1.34 -3.91
C SER A 58 -5.63 -0.50 -3.74
N GLY A 59 -4.73 -0.97 -2.88
CA GLY A 59 -3.52 -0.22 -2.51
C GLY A 59 -2.66 -0.93 -1.49
N LEU A 60 -1.78 -0.17 -0.84
CA LEU A 60 -0.95 -0.66 0.27
C LEU A 60 -1.20 0.18 1.51
N ILE A 61 -1.23 -0.46 2.68
CA ILE A 61 -1.05 0.26 3.95
C ILE A 61 0.31 -0.09 4.50
N LEU A 62 1.11 0.94 4.73
CA LEU A 62 2.40 0.84 5.39
C LEU A 62 2.20 1.27 6.84
N ARG A 63 2.57 0.40 7.78
CA ARG A 63 2.61 0.65 9.22
C ARG A 63 4.00 0.32 9.72
N ARG A 64 4.38 0.80 10.90
CA ARG A 64 5.67 0.46 11.50
C ARG A 64 5.88 -1.06 11.63
N ASP A 65 4.82 -1.82 11.87
CA ASP A 65 4.85 -3.27 12.13
C ASP A 65 4.69 -4.11 10.86
N GLY A 66 4.49 -3.50 9.69
CA GLY A 66 4.48 -4.20 8.43
C GLY A 66 3.63 -3.56 7.34
N ILE A 67 3.44 -4.33 6.27
CA ILE A 67 2.74 -3.89 5.06
C ILE A 67 1.48 -4.73 4.91
N ILE A 68 0.34 -4.07 4.73
CA ILE A 68 -0.91 -4.71 4.28
C ILE A 68 -1.01 -4.48 2.78
N ASP A 69 -1.04 -5.59 2.03
CA ASP A 69 -1.04 -5.59 0.58
C ASP A 69 -2.43 -5.91 0.03
N ALA A 70 -3.21 -4.85 -0.23
CA ALA A 70 -4.56 -4.93 -0.77
C ALA A 70 -4.61 -4.70 -2.29
N LEU A 71 -3.46 -4.77 -2.98
CA LEU A 71 -3.44 -4.68 -4.44
C LEU A 71 -3.98 -5.95 -5.07
N ASP A 72 -4.92 -5.82 -6.03
CA ASP A 72 -5.25 -6.93 -6.91
C ASP A 72 -4.07 -7.20 -7.86
N ARG A 73 -3.35 -8.30 -7.60
CA ARG A 73 -2.18 -8.70 -8.38
C ARG A 73 -2.55 -9.19 -9.77
N GLU A 74 -3.78 -9.64 -9.99
CA GLU A 74 -4.22 -10.14 -11.29
C GLU A 74 -4.52 -9.00 -12.27
N GLU A 75 -4.94 -7.84 -11.76
CA GLU A 75 -5.19 -6.64 -12.57
C GLU A 75 -3.91 -5.89 -12.96
N LEU A 76 -2.81 -6.06 -12.21
CA LEU A 76 -1.53 -5.43 -12.54
C LEU A 76 -0.84 -6.11 -13.73
N PRO A 77 -0.16 -5.35 -14.62
CA PRO A 77 0.75 -5.93 -15.61
C PRO A 77 1.82 -6.79 -14.94
N GLN A 78 2.18 -7.92 -15.57
CA GLN A 78 3.06 -8.94 -14.98
C GLN A 78 4.36 -8.38 -14.37
N LYS A 79 4.98 -7.40 -15.04
CA LYS A 79 6.22 -6.73 -14.61
C LYS A 79 6.09 -5.91 -13.32
N TYR A 80 4.87 -5.62 -12.86
CA TYR A 80 4.59 -4.84 -11.66
C TYR A 80 3.90 -5.65 -10.55
N ARG A 81 3.74 -6.96 -10.72
CA ARG A 81 3.21 -7.88 -9.70
C ARG A 81 4.26 -8.19 -8.63
N PHE A 82 4.75 -7.14 -7.96
CA PHE A 82 5.76 -7.27 -6.91
C PHE A 82 5.18 -7.88 -5.64
N VAL A 83 6.04 -8.57 -4.88
CA VAL A 83 5.73 -9.03 -3.52
C VAL A 83 6.65 -8.28 -2.57
N TYR A 84 6.09 -7.70 -1.51
CA TYR A 84 6.86 -6.96 -0.51
C TYR A 84 7.22 -7.86 0.67
N GLU A 85 8.47 -7.78 1.11
CA GLU A 85 8.97 -8.52 2.26
C GLU A 85 8.14 -8.22 3.51
N GLY A 86 7.71 -9.26 4.22
CA GLY A 86 6.89 -9.13 5.43
C GLY A 86 5.45 -8.64 5.20
N SER A 87 5.01 -8.48 3.95
CA SER A 87 3.63 -8.10 3.66
C SER A 87 2.63 -9.21 3.96
N ARG A 88 1.42 -8.81 4.36
CA ARG A 88 0.28 -9.69 4.60
C ARG A 88 -0.93 -9.24 3.80
N ARG A 89 -1.82 -10.18 3.48
CA ARG A 89 -3.08 -9.89 2.81
C ARG A 89 -4.01 -9.09 3.74
N PRO A 90 -4.87 -8.23 3.18
CA PRO A 90 -5.90 -7.56 3.96
C PRO A 90 -6.88 -8.58 4.57
N PRO A 91 -7.44 -8.29 5.76
CA PRO A 91 -8.60 -9.01 6.27
C PRO A 91 -9.83 -8.81 5.36
N LYS A 92 -10.81 -9.71 5.46
CA LYS A 92 -11.97 -9.76 4.54
C LYS A 92 -12.80 -8.47 4.48
N ASP A 93 -12.82 -7.68 5.56
CA ASP A 93 -13.64 -6.45 5.67
C ASP A 93 -12.80 -5.18 5.56
N PHE A 94 -11.60 -5.29 4.98
CA PHE A 94 -10.65 -4.19 4.88
C PHE A 94 -11.07 -3.20 3.80
N LYS A 95 -11.02 -1.91 4.14
CA LYS A 95 -11.19 -0.80 3.22
C LYS A 95 -10.06 0.20 3.47
N LEU A 96 -9.52 0.78 2.41
CA LEU A 96 -8.74 2.01 2.50
C LEU A 96 -9.70 3.15 2.90
N TYR A 97 -9.21 4.14 3.64
CA TYR A 97 -10.05 5.19 4.26
C TYR A 97 -10.01 6.53 3.50
#